data_AF-J3MQ15-F1
#
_entry.id   AF-J3MQ15-F1
#
_cell.length_a   1.000
_cell.length_b   1.000
_cell.length_c   1.000
_cell.angle_alpha   90.00
_cell.angle_beta   90.00
_cell.angle_gamma   90.00
#
_symmetry.space_group_name_H-M   'P 1'
#
loop_
_entity.id
_entity.type
_entity.pdbx_description
1 polymer ?
#
loop_
_entity_poly.entity_id
_entity_poly.type
_entity_poly.pdbx_seq_one_letter_code
_entity_poly.pdbx_strand_id
1 'polypeptide(L)'
;MMQQLQYRKKGVTYGSVQVSKDIKYADDQPIVPWGPRPSKSTVKDMRINLGISAAIVVWIGIMANADWKPLQFLCFAFFYRILQKLRATEPPITPIYNEYGEVEGRGIRMAKRVVRALGLIFGCVFAASLGYTAAVNVIEFAWQYTPRIVYYYQELIVTAATSVLLYITASYYR
;
A
#
# COMPACT_ATOMS: atom_id res chain seq x y z
N MET A 1 -13.15 30.52 12.32
CA MET A 1 -12.73 29.12 12.61
C MET A 1 -12.22 28.37 11.36
N MET A 2 -12.96 28.33 10.25
CA MET A 2 -12.54 27.61 9.01
C MET A 2 -11.23 28.10 8.38
N GLN A 3 -10.97 29.41 8.38
CA GLN A 3 -9.69 29.95 7.89
C GLN A 3 -8.48 29.40 8.66
N GLN A 4 -8.58 29.27 9.98
CA GLN A 4 -7.49 28.75 10.81
C GLN A 4 -7.18 27.27 10.49
N LEU A 5 -8.22 26.47 10.19
CA LEU A 5 -8.05 25.09 9.73
C LEU A 5 -7.36 25.03 8.36
N GLN A 6 -7.68 25.96 7.45
CA GLN A 6 -7.01 26.07 6.15
C GLN A 6 -5.55 26.49 6.28
N TYR A 7 -5.23 27.42 7.21
CA TYR A 7 -3.84 27.80 7.51
C TYR A 7 -3.06 26.65 8.14
N ARG A 8 -3.67 25.86 9.04
CA ARG A 8 -3.06 24.63 9.59
C ARG A 8 -2.73 23.59 8.53
N LYS A 9 -3.66 23.28 7.60
CA LYS A 9 -3.38 22.38 6.46
C LYS A 9 -2.24 22.88 5.58
N LYS A 10 -2.07 24.20 5.46
CA LYS A 10 -0.96 24.81 4.72
C LYS A 10 0.35 24.82 5.51
N GLY A 11 0.33 24.51 6.80
CA GLY A 11 1.47 24.54 7.71
C GLY A 11 1.87 25.97 8.08
N VAL A 12 0.89 26.86 8.24
CA VAL A 12 1.08 28.28 8.53
C VAL A 12 0.39 28.59 9.85
N THR A 13 1.12 29.16 10.81
CA THR A 13 0.57 29.71 12.06
C THR A 13 0.14 31.17 11.87
N TYR A 14 -0.54 31.74 12.87
CA TYR A 14 -0.93 33.15 12.87
C TYR A 14 0.26 34.04 12.50
N GLY A 15 0.04 34.97 11.55
CA GLY A 15 1.09 35.89 11.11
C GLY A 15 2.05 35.33 10.06
N SER A 16 1.64 34.35 9.25
CA SER A 16 2.36 33.83 8.08
C SER A 16 3.65 33.03 8.34
N VAL A 17 3.91 32.65 9.59
CA VAL A 17 5.08 31.84 9.96
C VAL A 17 4.87 30.38 9.52
N GLN A 18 5.80 29.85 8.73
CA GLN A 18 5.78 28.44 8.32
C GLN A 18 6.23 27.56 9.48
N VAL A 19 5.45 26.51 9.76
CA VAL A 19 5.73 25.56 10.84
C VAL A 19 6.60 24.42 10.31
N SER A 20 7.40 23.83 11.20
CA SER A 20 8.19 22.64 10.87
C SER A 20 7.33 21.50 10.31
N LYS A 21 7.93 20.64 9.49
CA LYS A 21 7.23 19.54 8.82
C LYS A 21 6.51 18.63 9.83
N ASP A 22 7.12 18.38 10.98
CA ASP A 22 6.57 17.49 12.00
C ASP A 22 5.26 18.01 12.60
N ILE A 23 5.13 19.33 12.74
CA ILE A 23 3.91 19.97 13.25
C ILE A 23 2.87 20.09 12.14
N LYS A 24 3.29 20.32 10.89
CA LYS A 24 2.40 20.40 9.73
C LYS A 24 1.63 19.09 9.48
N TYR A 25 2.24 17.94 9.73
CA TYR A 25 1.64 16.63 9.50
C TYR A 25 1.14 15.93 10.78
N ALA A 26 1.12 16.62 11.92
CA ALA A 26 0.67 16.05 13.19
C ALA A 26 -0.81 15.61 13.16
N ASP A 27 -1.62 16.26 12.31
CA ASP A 27 -3.04 15.98 12.14
C ASP A 27 -3.32 14.84 11.12
N ASP A 28 -2.33 14.40 10.33
CA ASP A 28 -2.47 13.31 9.35
C ASP A 28 -2.35 11.93 10.03
N GLN A 29 -3.07 11.75 11.13
CA GLN A 29 -3.11 10.47 11.84
C GLN A 29 -4.05 9.48 11.13
N PRO A 30 -3.70 8.19 11.12
CA PRO A 30 -4.59 7.18 10.59
C PRO A 30 -5.86 7.11 11.47
N ILE A 31 -7.01 6.89 10.83
CA ILE A 31 -8.31 6.77 11.53
C ILE A 31 -8.25 5.68 12.60
N VAL A 32 -7.52 4.61 12.30
CA VAL A 32 -7.29 3.50 13.22
C VAL A 32 -5.80 3.44 13.55
N PRO A 33 -5.38 3.30 14.82
CA PRO A 33 -3.97 3.38 15.22
C PRO A 33 -3.02 2.42 14.49
N TRP A 34 -3.54 1.29 14.02
CA TRP A 34 -2.80 0.24 13.31
C TRP A 34 -3.00 0.24 11.79
N GLY A 35 -3.78 1.18 11.24
CA GLY A 35 -4.04 1.28 9.80
C GLY A 35 -2.89 1.92 9.00
N PRO A 36 -2.91 1.80 7.66
CA PRO A 36 -1.91 2.43 6.79
C PRO A 36 -1.92 3.94 6.95
N ARG A 37 -0.74 4.55 7.04
CA ARG A 37 -0.59 6.00 7.20
C ARG A 37 -0.41 6.67 5.84
N PRO A 38 -0.99 7.88 5.63
CA PRO A 38 -0.74 8.62 4.41
C PRO A 38 0.75 8.93 4.27
N SER A 39 1.32 8.57 3.13
CA SER A 39 2.72 8.78 2.76
C SER A 39 2.82 8.78 1.24
N LYS A 40 2.67 9.97 0.66
CA LYS A 40 2.73 10.13 -0.79
C LYS A 40 4.17 9.96 -1.28
N SER A 41 4.36 9.03 -2.21
CA SER A 41 5.64 8.77 -2.87
C SER A 41 5.97 9.82 -3.93
N THR A 42 7.22 9.84 -4.39
CA THR A 42 7.66 10.76 -5.45
C THR A 42 6.97 10.45 -6.77
N VAL A 43 6.83 11.45 -7.67
CA VAL A 43 6.19 11.25 -8.98
C VAL A 43 6.89 10.15 -9.79
N LYS A 44 8.23 10.08 -9.70
CA LYS A 44 9.03 9.02 -10.32
C LYS A 44 8.64 7.64 -9.78
N ASP A 45 8.56 7.50 -8.46
CA ASP A 45 8.19 6.23 -7.82
C ASP A 45 6.76 5.81 -8.13
N MET A 46 5.83 6.77 -8.18
CA MET A 46 4.43 6.51 -8.56
C MET A 46 4.33 6.00 -10.00
N ARG A 47 5.10 6.58 -10.95
CA ARG A 47 5.12 6.12 -12.34
C ARG A 47 5.69 4.71 -12.46
N ILE A 48 6.72 4.37 -11.67
CA ILE A 48 7.28 3.01 -11.63
C ILE A 48 6.21 2.03 -11.09
N ASN A 49 5.55 2.37 -9.98
CA ASN A 49 4.50 1.53 -9.41
C ASN A 49 3.33 1.34 -10.39
N LEU A 50 2.95 2.39 -11.11
CA LEU A 50 1.93 2.34 -12.15
C LEU A 50 2.38 1.42 -13.31
N GLY A 51 3.63 1.55 -13.76
CA GLY A 51 4.19 0.71 -14.81
C GLY A 51 4.18 -0.78 -14.45
N ILE A 52 4.56 -1.13 -13.22
CA ILE A 52 4.51 -2.52 -12.72
C ILE A 52 3.06 -3.03 -12.70
N SER A 53 2.14 -2.24 -12.15
CA SER A 53 0.72 -2.60 -12.07
C SER A 53 0.11 -2.80 -13.46
N ALA A 54 0.34 -1.86 -14.38
CA ALA A 54 -0.15 -1.91 -15.75
C ALA A 54 0.44 -3.09 -16.54
N ALA A 55 1.74 -3.37 -16.39
CA ALA A 55 2.38 -4.49 -17.07
C ALA A 55 1.77 -5.84 -16.68
N ILE A 56 1.44 -6.03 -15.39
CA ILE A 56 0.76 -7.24 -14.92
C ILE A 56 -0.68 -7.31 -15.45
N VAL A 57 -1.42 -6.20 -15.48
CA VAL A 57 -2.78 -6.17 -16.03
C VAL A 57 -2.78 -6.49 -17.53
N VAL A 58 -1.82 -5.97 -18.29
CA VAL A 58 -1.67 -6.30 -19.71
C VAL A 58 -1.30 -7.78 -19.89
N TRP A 59 -0.38 -8.31 -19.08
CA TRP A 59 -0.01 -9.73 -19.14
C TRP A 59 -1.24 -10.62 -18.97
N ILE A 60 -2.00 -10.44 -17.88
CA ILE A 60 -3.16 -11.29 -17.62
C ILE A 60 -4.23 -11.14 -18.71
N GLY A 61 -4.39 -9.94 -19.28
CA GLY A 61 -5.32 -9.69 -20.39
C GLY A 61 -4.95 -10.43 -21.68
N ILE A 62 -3.65 -10.59 -21.97
CA ILE A 62 -3.18 -11.34 -23.15
C ILE A 62 -3.32 -12.84 -22.95
N MET A 63 -2.98 -13.34 -21.76
CA MET A 63 -2.97 -14.79 -21.50
C MET A 63 -4.38 -15.37 -21.38
N ALA A 64 -5.36 -14.59 -20.92
CA ALA A 64 -6.78 -14.95 -20.74
C ALA A 64 -7.07 -16.20 -19.86
N ASN A 65 -6.04 -16.92 -19.44
CA ASN A 65 -5.98 -17.92 -18.38
C ASN A 65 -4.87 -17.47 -17.44
N ALA A 66 -5.22 -17.09 -16.21
CA ALA A 66 -4.24 -16.59 -15.26
C ALA A 66 -4.04 -17.59 -14.13
N ASP A 67 -3.10 -18.53 -14.31
CA ASP A 67 -2.45 -19.17 -13.16
C ASP A 67 -2.08 -18.12 -12.11
N TRP A 68 -1.94 -18.47 -10.83
CA TRP A 68 -1.53 -17.52 -9.78
C TRP A 68 -0.11 -16.93 -9.95
N LYS A 69 0.63 -17.26 -11.02
CA LYS A 69 1.99 -16.78 -11.31
C LYS A 69 2.08 -15.25 -11.45
N PRO A 70 1.23 -14.56 -12.24
CA PRO A 70 1.28 -13.10 -12.35
C PRO A 70 1.03 -12.42 -10.99
N LEU A 71 0.15 -12.98 -10.16
CA LEU A 71 -0.05 -12.49 -8.80
C LEU A 71 1.22 -12.65 -7.95
N GLN A 72 1.91 -13.79 -8.04
CA GLN A 72 3.17 -13.99 -7.33
C GLN A 72 4.24 -12.97 -7.75
N PHE A 73 4.44 -12.75 -9.05
CA PHE A 73 5.38 -11.74 -9.56
C PHE A 73 5.01 -10.32 -9.12
N LEU A 74 3.72 -9.99 -9.16
CA LEU A 74 3.19 -8.72 -8.66
C LEU A 74 3.53 -8.54 -7.17
N CYS A 75 3.25 -9.55 -6.34
CA CYS A 75 3.57 -9.55 -4.91
C CYS A 75 5.07 -9.36 -4.66
N PHE A 76 5.95 -10.05 -5.39
CA PHE A 76 7.40 -9.89 -5.25
C PHE A 76 7.88 -8.49 -5.65
N ALA A 77 7.39 -7.96 -6.77
CA ALA A 77 7.75 -6.62 -7.23
C ALA A 77 7.32 -5.56 -6.20
N PHE A 78 6.08 -5.62 -5.72
CA PHE A 78 5.58 -4.69 -4.72
C PHE A 78 6.17 -4.89 -3.33
N PHE A 79 6.60 -6.10 -2.97
CA PHE A 79 7.35 -6.36 -1.75
C PHE A 79 8.63 -5.54 -1.70
N TYR A 80 9.42 -5.57 -2.77
CA TYR A 80 10.61 -4.74 -2.87
C TYR A 80 10.26 -3.24 -2.78
N ARG A 81 9.25 -2.78 -3.53
CA ARG A 81 8.87 -1.36 -3.56
C ARG A 81 8.39 -0.84 -2.21
N ILE A 82 7.54 -1.59 -1.52
CA ILE A 82 7.03 -1.23 -0.20
C ILE A 82 8.15 -1.28 0.83
N LEU A 83 9.03 -2.28 0.80
CA LEU A 83 10.20 -2.33 1.68
C LEU A 83 11.12 -1.13 1.51
N GLN A 84 11.43 -0.75 0.27
CA GLN A 84 12.24 0.43 -0.01
C GLN A 84 11.59 1.70 0.56
N LYS A 85 10.28 1.85 0.35
CA LYS A 85 9.51 2.98 0.86
C LYS A 85 9.50 3.02 2.39
N LEU A 86 9.20 1.90 3.04
CA LEU A 86 9.19 1.80 4.50
C LEU A 86 10.55 2.19 5.08
N ARG A 87 11.63 1.65 4.51
CA ARG A 87 13.02 1.98 4.91
C ARG A 87 13.34 3.48 4.76
N ALA A 88 12.89 4.13 3.69
CA ALA A 88 13.15 5.56 3.47
C ALA A 88 12.38 6.47 4.43
N THR A 89 11.32 5.97 5.06
CA THR A 89 10.44 6.76 5.93
C THR A 89 10.69 6.54 7.42
N GLU A 90 11.68 5.73 7.79
CA GLU A 90 12.08 5.54 9.18
C GLU A 90 12.82 6.79 9.69
N PRO A 91 12.56 7.20 10.94
CA PRO A 91 13.31 8.30 11.54
C PRO A 91 14.80 7.92 11.63
N PRO A 92 15.71 8.88 11.40
CA PRO A 92 17.13 8.66 11.65
C PRO A 92 17.31 8.38 13.14
N ILE A 93 17.71 7.16 13.49
CA ILE A 93 18.03 6.76 14.86
C ILE A 93 19.54 6.83 15.01
N THR A 94 20.02 7.47 16.07
CA THR A 94 21.43 7.43 16.45
C THR A 94 21.81 5.98 16.77
N PRO A 95 22.76 5.38 16.05
CA PRO A 95 23.14 3.99 16.30
C PRO A 95 23.70 3.85 17.70
N ILE A 96 23.05 3.00 18.52
CA ILE A 96 23.58 2.56 19.81
C ILE A 96 24.38 1.30 19.50
N TYR A 97 25.68 1.36 19.77
CA TYR A 97 26.60 0.26 19.56
C TYR A 97 26.75 -0.52 20.86
N ASN A 98 26.65 -1.85 20.80
CA ASN A 98 27.00 -2.70 21.93
C ASN A 98 28.53 -2.79 22.09
N GLU A 99 28.98 -3.47 23.15
CA GLU A 99 30.39 -3.69 23.47
C GLU A 99 31.17 -4.40 22.34
N TYR A 100 30.45 -5.09 21.44
CA TYR A 100 30.99 -5.78 20.26
C TYR A 100 30.92 -4.95 18.96
N GLY A 101 30.52 -3.68 19.02
CA GLY A 101 30.43 -2.79 17.86
C GLY A 101 29.23 -3.06 16.93
N GLU A 102 28.27 -3.89 17.35
CA GLU A 102 27.03 -4.15 16.61
C GLU A 102 25.96 -3.10 16.94
N VAL A 103 25.20 -2.68 15.91
CA VAL A 103 24.08 -1.75 16.11
C VAL A 103 22.90 -2.48 16.72
N GLU A 104 22.60 -2.15 17.96
CA GLU A 104 21.56 -2.82 18.73
C GLU A 104 20.18 -2.72 18.05
N GLY A 105 19.47 -3.84 17.98
CA GLY A 105 18.12 -3.93 17.43
C GLY A 105 18.00 -3.77 15.90
N ARG A 106 19.12 -3.70 15.14
CA ARG A 106 19.08 -3.56 13.66
C ARG A 106 18.30 -4.70 12.98
N GLY A 107 18.54 -5.95 13.41
CA GLY A 107 17.83 -7.13 12.90
C GLY A 107 16.33 -7.09 13.17
N ILE A 108 15.95 -6.75 14.41
CA ILE A 108 14.54 -6.65 14.82
C ILE A 108 13.80 -5.57 14.01
N ARG A 109 14.44 -4.41 13.75
CA ARG A 109 13.86 -3.36 12.90
C ARG A 109 13.66 -3.85 11.46
N MET A 110 14.62 -4.57 10.90
CA MET A 110 14.49 -5.16 9.57
C MET A 110 13.36 -6.19 9.50
N ALA A 111 13.25 -7.08 10.48
CA ALA A 111 12.16 -8.05 10.57
C ALA A 111 10.79 -7.35 10.67
N LYS A 112 10.65 -6.33 11.53
CA LYS A 112 9.41 -5.55 11.64
C LYS A 112 9.00 -4.91 10.31
N ARG A 113 9.96 -4.41 9.52
CA ARG A 113 9.69 -3.88 8.17
C ARG A 113 9.19 -4.95 7.21
N VAL A 114 9.83 -6.12 7.21
CA VAL A 114 9.42 -7.25 6.36
C VAL A 114 8.00 -7.68 6.70
N VAL A 115 7.68 -7.85 7.98
CA VAL A 115 6.33 -8.22 8.41
C VAL A 115 5.30 -7.16 8.00
N ARG A 116 5.61 -5.87 8.16
CA ARG A 116 4.72 -4.78 7.71
C ARG A 116 4.51 -4.79 6.19
N ALA A 117 5.58 -4.97 5.42
CA ALA A 117 5.49 -5.04 3.96
C ALA A 117 4.64 -6.23 3.51
N LEU A 118 4.87 -7.42 4.07
CA LEU A 118 4.06 -8.60 3.80
C LEU A 118 2.61 -8.39 4.21
N GLY A 119 2.36 -7.82 5.39
CA GLY A 119 1.01 -7.50 5.86
C GLY A 119 0.25 -6.55 4.94
N LEU A 120 0.91 -5.53 4.38
CA LEU A 120 0.29 -4.63 3.39
C LEU A 120 -0.06 -5.37 2.09
N ILE A 121 0.82 -6.24 1.60
CA ILE A 121 0.63 -6.97 0.34
C ILE A 121 -0.47 -8.01 0.48
N PHE A 122 -0.36 -8.88 1.48
CA PHE A 122 -1.38 -9.89 1.76
C PHE A 122 -2.69 -9.24 2.18
N GLY A 123 -2.66 -8.07 2.82
CA GLY A 123 -3.85 -7.27 3.08
C GLY A 123 -4.54 -6.80 1.79
N CYS A 124 -3.79 -6.37 0.78
CA CYS A 124 -4.35 -6.02 -0.53
C CYS A 124 -4.95 -7.23 -1.26
N VAL A 125 -4.24 -8.36 -1.25
CA VAL A 125 -4.73 -9.62 -1.83
C VAL A 125 -6.00 -10.06 -1.11
N PHE A 126 -6.00 -10.05 0.21
CA PHE A 126 -7.14 -10.43 1.04
C PHE A 126 -8.34 -9.51 0.79
N ALA A 127 -8.13 -8.19 0.74
CA ALA A 127 -9.18 -7.23 0.44
C ALA A 127 -9.77 -7.44 -0.97
N ALA A 128 -8.93 -7.70 -1.97
CA ALA A 128 -9.39 -8.01 -3.33
C ALA A 128 -10.19 -9.32 -3.37
N SER A 129 -9.70 -10.39 -2.74
CA SER A 129 -10.37 -11.68 -2.68
C SER A 129 -11.69 -11.61 -1.93
N LEU A 130 -11.74 -10.95 -0.77
CA LEU A 130 -12.96 -10.79 0.01
C LEU A 130 -13.97 -9.90 -0.72
N GLY A 131 -13.50 -8.81 -1.35
CA GLY A 131 -14.34 -7.94 -2.18
C GLY A 131 -14.94 -8.67 -3.37
N TYR A 132 -14.16 -9.54 -4.03
CA TYR A 132 -14.65 -10.40 -5.10
C TYR A 132 -15.73 -11.36 -4.60
N THR A 133 -15.47 -12.09 -3.51
CA THR A 133 -16.46 -13.02 -2.93
C THR A 133 -17.72 -12.29 -2.49
N ALA A 134 -17.60 -11.12 -1.87
CA ALA A 134 -18.75 -10.30 -1.47
C ALA A 134 -19.57 -9.87 -2.70
N ALA A 135 -18.91 -9.45 -3.78
CA ALA A 135 -19.59 -9.08 -5.02
C ALA A 135 -20.33 -10.28 -5.64
N VAL A 136 -19.70 -11.46 -5.67
CA VAL A 136 -20.34 -12.70 -6.15
C VAL A 136 -21.56 -13.05 -5.30
N ASN A 137 -21.45 -12.98 -3.97
CA ASN A 137 -22.58 -13.26 -3.08
C ASN A 137 -23.74 -12.28 -3.28
N VAL A 138 -23.47 -11.00 -3.55
CA VAL A 138 -24.52 -10.01 -3.88
C VAL A 138 -25.19 -10.33 -5.20
N ILE A 139 -24.43 -10.75 -6.23
CA ILE A 139 -24.98 -11.17 -7.52
C ILE A 139 -25.86 -12.41 -7.35
N GLU A 140 -25.39 -13.41 -6.61
CA GLU A 140 -26.15 -14.62 -6.33
C GLU A 140 -27.44 -14.31 -5.55
N PHE A 141 -27.37 -13.41 -4.55
CA PHE A 141 -28.55 -12.96 -3.82
C PHE A 141 -29.56 -12.23 -4.73
N ALA A 142 -29.10 -11.42 -5.68
CA ALA A 142 -29.95 -10.63 -6.55
C ALA A 142 -30.53 -11.42 -7.73
N TRP A 143 -29.76 -12.32 -8.33
CA TRP A 143 -30.12 -13.02 -9.58
C TRP A 143 -30.42 -14.50 -9.38
N GLN A 144 -30.18 -15.06 -8.19
CA GLN A 144 -30.36 -16.48 -7.85
C GLN A 144 -29.51 -17.45 -8.67
N TYR A 145 -28.54 -16.96 -9.44
CA TYR A 145 -27.52 -17.76 -10.12
C TYR A 145 -26.24 -16.97 -10.27
N THR A 146 -25.11 -17.67 -10.32
CA THR A 146 -23.80 -17.08 -10.55
C THR A 146 -23.41 -17.19 -12.01
N PRO A 147 -23.20 -16.07 -12.73
CA PRO A 147 -22.82 -16.11 -14.13
C PRO A 147 -21.45 -16.80 -14.31
N ARG A 148 -21.39 -17.76 -15.24
CA ARG A 148 -20.23 -18.64 -15.47
C ARG A 148 -18.94 -17.89 -15.76
N ILE A 149 -19.05 -16.73 -16.40
CA ILE A 149 -17.93 -15.82 -16.73
C ILE A 149 -17.21 -15.37 -15.46
N VAL A 150 -17.95 -15.05 -14.40
CA VAL A 150 -17.36 -14.56 -13.14
C VAL A 150 -16.51 -15.67 -12.52
N TYR A 151 -17.04 -16.89 -12.45
CA TYR A 151 -16.31 -18.04 -11.91
C TYR A 151 -15.02 -18.36 -12.69
N TYR A 152 -15.07 -18.37 -14.03
CA TYR A 152 -13.88 -18.70 -14.84
C TYR A 152 -12.79 -17.64 -14.81
N TYR A 153 -13.16 -16.37 -14.61
CA TYR A 153 -12.20 -15.26 -14.61
C TYR A 153 -11.87 -14.75 -13.20
N GLN A 154 -12.16 -15.54 -12.16
CA GLN A 154 -11.87 -15.17 -10.76
C GLN A 154 -10.42 -14.73 -10.57
N GLU A 155 -9.46 -15.53 -11.04
CA GLU A 155 -8.03 -15.29 -10.82
C GLU A 155 -7.57 -14.00 -11.52
N LEU A 156 -8.11 -13.73 -12.71
CA LEU A 156 -7.89 -12.49 -13.46
C LEU A 156 -8.43 -11.27 -12.72
N ILE A 157 -9.67 -11.35 -12.24
CA ILE A 157 -10.34 -10.24 -11.55
C ILE A 157 -9.61 -9.93 -10.23
N VAL A 158 -9.30 -10.95 -9.44
CA VAL A 158 -8.58 -10.78 -8.16
C VAL A 158 -7.17 -10.22 -8.41
N THR A 159 -6.46 -10.69 -9.43
CA THR A 159 -5.12 -10.18 -9.76
C THR A 159 -5.16 -8.73 -10.20
N ALA A 160 -6.12 -8.36 -11.06
CA ALA A 160 -6.31 -6.98 -11.51
C ALA A 160 -6.70 -6.06 -10.35
N ALA A 161 -7.63 -6.46 -9.50
CA ALA A 161 -8.03 -5.70 -8.32
C ALA A 161 -6.84 -5.52 -7.35
N THR A 162 -6.07 -6.58 -7.13
CA THR A 162 -4.87 -6.53 -6.29
C THR A 162 -3.81 -5.59 -6.87
N SER A 163 -3.60 -5.57 -8.19
CA SER A 163 -2.62 -4.67 -8.82
C SER A 163 -2.99 -3.20 -8.64
N VAL A 164 -4.28 -2.88 -8.67
CA VAL A 164 -4.80 -1.52 -8.41
C VAL A 164 -4.62 -1.16 -6.93
N LEU A 165 -4.99 -2.05 -6.01
CA LEU A 165 -4.82 -1.83 -4.57
C LEU A 165 -3.35 -1.68 -4.18
N LEU A 166 -2.45 -2.49 -4.73
CA LEU A 166 -1.02 -2.39 -4.51
C LEU A 166 -0.43 -1.10 -5.08
N TYR A 167 -0.89 -0.65 -6.25
CA TYR A 167 -0.51 0.65 -6.78
C TYR A 167 -0.91 1.78 -5.82
N ILE A 168 -2.16 1.77 -5.33
CA ILE A 168 -2.67 2.79 -4.42
C ILE A 168 -1.88 2.78 -3.10
N THR A 169 -1.75 1.61 -2.47
CA THR A 169 -1.04 1.47 -1.19
C THR A 169 0.43 1.84 -1.30
N ALA A 170 1.15 1.30 -2.28
CA ALA A 170 2.57 1.64 -2.48
C ALA A 170 2.77 3.12 -2.86
N SER A 171 1.81 3.75 -3.52
CA SER A 171 1.95 5.15 -3.97
C SER A 171 1.57 6.17 -2.88
N TYR A 172 0.52 5.89 -2.11
CA TYR A 172 -0.10 6.88 -1.21
C TYR A 172 -0.01 6.53 0.28
N TYR A 173 0.30 5.28 0.64
CA TYR A 173 0.26 4.82 2.03
C TYR A 173 1.57 4.13 2.46
N ARG A 174 1.75 3.95 3.77
CA ARG A 174 2.83 3.17 4.39
C ARG A 174 2.34 2.43 5.63
#